data_AF-A0A954GY17-F1
#
_entry.id   AF-A0A954GY17-F1
#
_cell.length_a   1.000
_cell.length_b   1.000
_cell.length_c   1.000
_cell.angle_alpha   90.00
_cell.angle_beta   90.00
_cell.angle_gamma   90.00
#
_symmetry.space_group_name_H-M   'P 1'
#
loop_
_entity.id
_entity.type
_entity.pdbx_description
1 polymer ?
#
loop_
_entity_poly.entity_id
_entity_poly.type
_entity_poly.pdbx_seq_one_letter_code
_entity_poly.pdbx_strand_id
1 'polypeptide(L)'
;MQFRDFEEVLGFVPSESKDQRLASRDSLVHYINLKLLVNGLPIPKCFEDNDRLGAPRLLNTFHQRLKRLDSIHCPADTRIEQFLQRHFDRIKGCSSLKLPDLALILDRHGIARELSLPHDGDSYENQYVSSYRVRNGVLHNPANDRRTTVGTFHVTEGGLPIPNDKKAVPRLTFASLFKHAMTPPEDLLELPFTQNEPEKARVFVSLLIRPLLCPEVPGFCQEQSMEVRFFVPGSLVSNLDFVESIFGNAGDPFLPQNDAALDVDHWSGHSGCVILAPHLVNLTKKEVGLPHFDEATERQKRDGMCWKAEDEKYNDGVPFKLTCRDEEGVIVTLIADNYFGYCKKEVKTQLSYAANLAGNVEEEHAGGAVAFASFNLGEEFLADSRRYNNRSFDDVAGDYASFIDVRPEGFGIDKNFPQVIYIPEDARACVSEQKISWQRAGKRHQIPLKPDHVYITPSGYKMKMKKHPAAPS
;
A
#
# COMPACT_ATOMS: atom_id res chain seq x y z
N MET A 1 -17.89 -5.51 0.94
CA MET A 1 -16.80 -5.65 1.92
C MET A 1 -17.37 -5.67 3.34
N GLN A 2 -17.14 -6.75 4.11
CA GLN A 2 -17.47 -6.79 5.54
C GLN A 2 -16.39 -6.04 6.34
N PHE A 3 -16.74 -5.42 7.47
CA PHE A 3 -15.80 -4.61 8.28
C PHE A 3 -14.52 -5.34 8.72
N ARG A 4 -14.52 -6.68 8.81
CA ARG A 4 -13.31 -7.49 9.12
C ARG A 4 -12.21 -7.37 8.06
N ASP A 5 -12.58 -7.07 6.82
CA ASP A 5 -11.65 -6.92 5.70
C ASP A 5 -10.77 -5.67 5.87
N PHE A 6 -11.32 -4.57 6.41
CA PHE A 6 -10.58 -3.32 6.57
C PHE A 6 -9.52 -3.34 7.69
N GLU A 7 -9.69 -4.17 8.72
CA GLU A 7 -8.68 -4.32 9.76
C GLU A 7 -7.45 -5.06 9.21
N GLU A 8 -7.66 -6.16 8.48
CA GLU A 8 -6.55 -6.97 7.97
C GLU A 8 -5.87 -6.35 6.75
N VAL A 9 -6.62 -5.63 5.91
CA VAL A 9 -6.08 -4.97 4.72
C VAL A 9 -5.47 -3.60 5.05
N LEU A 10 -6.14 -2.78 5.88
CA LEU A 10 -5.78 -1.37 6.10
C LEU A 10 -5.49 -1.02 7.57
N GLY A 11 -5.62 -1.95 8.50
CA GLY A 11 -5.48 -1.66 9.94
C GLY A 11 -6.54 -0.70 10.48
N PHE A 12 -7.66 -0.51 9.77
CA PHE A 12 -8.67 0.46 10.15
C PHE A 12 -9.65 -0.14 11.15
N VAL A 13 -9.66 0.39 12.38
CA VAL A 13 -10.62 0.04 13.43
C VAL A 13 -11.40 1.30 13.86
N PRO A 14 -12.74 1.35 13.75
CA PRO A 14 -13.53 2.58 13.88
C PRO A 14 -13.46 3.29 15.25
N SER A 15 -13.08 2.57 16.32
CA SER A 15 -12.84 3.14 17.65
C SER A 15 -12.28 2.07 18.60
N GLU A 16 -11.04 2.25 19.08
CA GLU A 16 -10.46 1.37 20.10
C GLU A 16 -10.13 2.15 21.38
N SER A 17 -10.48 1.56 22.52
CA SER A 17 -9.99 1.98 23.83
C SER A 17 -8.48 1.73 23.94
N LYS A 18 -7.83 2.32 24.95
CA LYS A 18 -6.42 2.07 25.22
C LYS A 18 -6.15 0.59 25.50
N ASP A 19 -7.04 -0.06 26.26
CA ASP A 19 -6.88 -1.46 26.66
C ASP A 19 -7.08 -2.40 25.47
N GLN A 20 -8.00 -2.08 24.56
CA GLN A 20 -8.19 -2.81 23.31
C GLN A 20 -6.94 -2.76 22.43
N ARG A 21 -6.34 -1.57 22.26
CA ARG A 21 -5.07 -1.43 21.50
C ARG A 21 -3.94 -2.27 22.09
N LEU A 22 -3.82 -2.33 23.41
CA LEU A 22 -2.80 -3.13 24.08
C LEU A 22 -3.04 -4.63 23.84
N ALA A 23 -4.27 -5.10 24.02
CA ALA A 23 -4.63 -6.51 23.76
C ALA A 23 -4.44 -6.91 22.29
N SER A 24 -4.79 -6.03 21.35
CA SER A 24 -4.56 -6.23 19.91
C SER A 24 -3.07 -6.33 19.59
N ARG A 25 -2.23 -5.47 20.19
CA ARG A 25 -0.78 -5.55 20.06
C ARG A 25 -0.23 -6.86 20.63
N ASP A 26 -0.64 -7.26 21.81
CA ASP A 26 -0.18 -8.51 22.44
C ASP A 26 -0.52 -9.74 21.57
N SER A 27 -1.72 -9.74 20.98
CA SER A 27 -2.16 -10.78 20.04
C SER A 27 -1.29 -10.80 18.77
N LEU A 28 -0.96 -9.63 18.24
CA LEU A 28 -0.09 -9.48 17.07
C LEU A 28 1.34 -9.95 17.35
N VAL A 29 1.88 -9.59 18.52
CA VAL A 29 3.21 -10.04 18.98
C VAL A 29 3.23 -11.56 19.11
N HIS A 30 2.19 -12.18 19.68
CA HIS A 30 2.09 -13.63 19.74
C HIS A 30 2.06 -14.26 18.34
N TYR A 31 1.30 -13.68 17.41
CA TYR A 31 1.24 -14.13 16.02
C TYR A 31 2.59 -14.05 15.31
N ILE A 32 3.34 -12.95 15.50
CA ILE A 32 4.70 -12.77 14.97
C ILE A 32 5.62 -13.89 15.45
N ASN A 33 5.61 -14.18 16.75
CA ASN A 33 6.43 -15.25 17.32
C ASN A 33 6.10 -16.63 16.72
N LEU A 34 4.81 -16.94 16.54
CA LEU A 34 4.40 -18.17 15.85
C LEU A 34 4.91 -18.21 14.41
N LYS A 35 4.85 -17.10 13.68
CA LYS A 35 5.40 -17.00 12.32
C LYS A 35 6.90 -17.23 12.28
N LEU A 36 7.66 -16.63 13.20
CA LEU A 36 9.10 -16.85 13.30
C LEU A 36 9.41 -18.33 13.55
N LEU A 37 8.72 -18.98 14.50
CA LEU A 37 8.86 -20.41 14.78
C LEU A 37 8.56 -21.30 13.56
N VAL A 38 7.46 -21.04 12.82
CA VAL A 38 7.10 -21.79 11.60
C VAL A 38 8.18 -21.67 10.53
N ASN A 39 8.84 -20.52 10.44
CA ASN A 39 9.93 -20.27 9.51
C ASN A 39 11.29 -20.74 10.06
N GLY A 40 11.34 -21.36 11.24
CA GLY A 40 12.57 -21.83 11.87
C GLY A 40 13.53 -20.72 12.28
N LEU A 41 12.99 -19.51 12.52
CA LEU A 41 13.73 -18.35 12.98
C LEU A 41 13.71 -18.28 14.52
N PRO A 42 14.75 -17.71 15.14
CA PRO A 42 14.79 -17.51 16.59
C PRO A 42 13.69 -16.54 17.03
N ILE A 43 13.19 -16.75 18.25
CA ILE A 43 12.22 -15.88 18.92
C ILE A 43 12.80 -15.31 20.21
N PRO A 44 12.28 -14.18 20.72
CA PRO A 44 12.71 -13.66 22.00
C PRO A 44 12.45 -14.63 23.16
N LYS A 45 13.42 -14.74 24.07
CA LYS A 45 13.40 -15.72 25.17
C LYS A 45 12.17 -15.62 26.07
N CYS A 46 11.66 -14.41 26.27
CA CYS A 46 10.46 -14.16 27.08
C CYS A 46 9.20 -14.86 26.53
N PHE A 47 9.20 -15.28 25.26
CA PHE A 47 8.12 -16.02 24.63
C PHE A 47 8.36 -17.53 24.55
N GLU A 48 9.56 -18.04 24.83
CA GLU A 48 9.85 -19.49 24.85
C GLU A 48 9.14 -20.21 26.02
N ASP A 49 9.09 -19.57 27.20
CA ASP A 49 8.59 -20.17 28.44
C ASP A 49 7.05 -20.22 28.55
N ASN A 50 6.33 -19.51 27.68
CA ASN A 50 4.86 -19.39 27.75
C ASN A 50 4.10 -20.57 27.12
N ASP A 51 4.78 -21.49 26.41
CA ASP A 51 4.10 -22.56 25.67
C ASP A 51 4.22 -23.93 26.34
N ARG A 52 3.38 -24.15 27.37
CA ARG A 52 3.23 -25.45 28.04
C ARG A 52 2.61 -26.55 27.16
N LEU A 53 2.05 -26.21 26.00
CA LEU A 53 1.19 -27.10 25.18
C LEU A 53 1.88 -27.67 23.93
N GLY A 54 3.09 -27.22 23.60
CA GLY A 54 3.93 -27.88 22.58
C GLY A 54 3.65 -27.45 21.14
N ALA A 55 3.02 -26.29 20.90
CA ALA A 55 2.92 -25.72 19.56
C ALA A 55 4.31 -25.55 18.89
N PRO A 56 5.38 -25.12 19.57
CA PRO A 56 6.73 -25.07 18.98
C PRO A 56 7.21 -26.43 18.50
N ARG A 57 6.87 -27.53 19.19
CA ARG A 57 7.25 -28.89 18.75
C ARG A 57 6.51 -29.30 17.47
N LEU A 58 5.22 -28.98 17.38
CA LEU A 58 4.41 -29.20 16.17
C LEU A 58 4.94 -28.36 15.01
N LEU A 59 5.13 -27.06 15.21
CA LEU A 59 5.60 -26.13 14.19
C LEU A 59 7.02 -26.47 13.73
N ASN A 60 7.93 -26.84 14.64
CA ASN A 60 9.25 -27.34 14.29
C ASN A 60 9.17 -28.63 13.46
N THR A 61 8.26 -29.55 13.80
CA THR A 61 8.06 -30.78 13.00
C THR A 61 7.55 -30.44 11.60
N PHE A 62 6.59 -29.52 11.49
CA PHE A 62 6.10 -29.01 10.20
C PHE A 62 7.22 -28.34 9.40
N HIS A 63 8.03 -27.50 10.04
CA HIS A 63 9.18 -26.85 9.43
C HIS A 63 10.21 -27.86 8.88
N GLN A 64 10.56 -28.90 9.66
CA GLN A 64 11.46 -29.96 9.19
C GLN A 64 10.88 -30.78 8.03
N ARG A 65 9.55 -30.88 7.91
CA ARG A 65 8.88 -31.49 6.75
C ARG A 65 8.94 -30.56 5.54
N LEU A 66 8.71 -29.26 5.73
CA LEU A 66 8.80 -28.25 4.67
C LEU A 66 10.21 -28.20 4.05
N LYS A 67 11.27 -28.31 4.87
CA LYS A 67 12.67 -28.39 4.37
C LYS A 67 12.94 -29.58 3.42
N ARG A 68 12.09 -30.60 3.40
CA ARG A 68 12.24 -31.77 2.52
C ARG A 68 11.49 -31.64 1.20
N LEU A 69 10.63 -30.63 1.08
CA LEU A 69 9.96 -30.31 -0.18
C LEU A 69 10.87 -29.41 -1.00
N ASP A 70 10.82 -29.56 -2.33
CA ASP A 70 11.40 -28.56 -3.23
C ASP A 70 10.77 -27.19 -2.94
N SER A 71 11.49 -26.10 -3.17
CA SER A 71 10.95 -24.77 -2.88
C SER A 71 9.70 -24.50 -3.72
N ILE A 72 8.55 -24.46 -3.03
CA ILE A 72 7.27 -24.11 -3.63
C ILE A 72 7.21 -22.59 -3.60
N HIS A 73 7.19 -21.98 -4.79
CA HIS A 73 6.96 -20.55 -4.93
C HIS A 73 5.45 -20.30 -5.04
N CYS A 74 4.99 -19.16 -4.52
CA CYS A 74 3.62 -18.76 -4.73
C CYS A 74 3.36 -18.45 -6.22
N PRO A 75 2.10 -18.44 -6.68
CA PRO A 75 1.79 -18.20 -8.09
C PRO A 75 2.34 -16.86 -8.62
N ALA A 76 2.29 -15.80 -7.82
CA ALA A 76 2.83 -14.49 -8.19
C ALA A 76 4.35 -14.53 -8.40
N ASP A 77 5.10 -15.14 -7.47
CA ASP A 77 6.55 -15.30 -7.56
C ASP A 77 6.92 -16.19 -8.76
N THR A 78 6.12 -17.23 -9.04
CA THR A 78 6.29 -18.11 -10.20
C THR A 78 6.17 -17.33 -11.52
N ARG A 79 5.19 -16.44 -11.66
CA ARG A 79 5.04 -15.57 -12.85
C ARG A 79 6.26 -14.67 -13.04
N ILE A 80 6.76 -14.10 -11.95
CA ILE A 80 7.95 -13.24 -11.96
C ILE A 80 9.20 -14.01 -12.40
N GLU A 81 9.45 -15.18 -11.80
CA GLU A 81 10.60 -16.01 -12.15
C GLU A 81 10.53 -16.56 -13.57
N GLN A 82 9.34 -16.94 -14.06
CA GLN A 82 9.15 -17.39 -15.43
C GLN A 82 9.45 -16.28 -16.45
N PHE A 83 9.08 -15.04 -16.16
CA PHE A 83 9.48 -13.88 -16.95
C PHE A 83 11.01 -13.72 -16.95
N LEU A 84 11.65 -13.69 -15.77
CA LEU A 84 13.10 -13.57 -15.66
C LEU A 84 13.82 -14.73 -16.40
N GLN A 85 13.32 -15.96 -16.30
CA GLN A 85 13.90 -17.08 -17.00
C GLN A 85 13.85 -16.90 -18.52
N ARG A 86 12.73 -16.41 -19.07
CA ARG A 86 12.56 -16.16 -20.51
C ARG A 86 13.38 -14.97 -20.99
N HIS A 87 13.33 -13.84 -20.28
CA HIS A 87 14.04 -12.60 -20.65
C HIS A 87 15.56 -12.76 -20.72
N PHE A 88 16.09 -13.63 -19.86
CA PHE A 88 17.52 -13.93 -19.75
C PHE A 88 17.92 -15.26 -20.39
N ASP A 89 17.01 -15.92 -21.14
CA ASP A 89 17.32 -17.15 -21.87
C ASP A 89 18.48 -16.92 -22.85
N ARG A 90 19.36 -17.91 -22.97
CA ARG A 90 20.55 -17.92 -23.86
C ARG A 90 21.59 -16.83 -23.57
N ILE A 91 21.49 -16.08 -22.46
CA ILE A 91 22.55 -15.17 -22.03
C ILE A 91 23.47 -15.90 -21.06
N LYS A 92 24.73 -16.10 -21.47
CA LYS A 92 25.73 -16.80 -20.66
C LYS A 92 25.92 -16.09 -19.32
N GLY A 93 25.84 -16.85 -18.23
CA GLY A 93 26.01 -16.34 -16.87
C GLY A 93 24.75 -15.72 -16.25
N CYS A 94 23.64 -15.61 -17.00
CA CYS A 94 22.37 -15.08 -16.49
C CYS A 94 21.33 -16.17 -16.18
N SER A 95 21.73 -17.45 -16.20
CA SER A 95 20.85 -18.55 -15.80
C SER A 95 20.53 -18.48 -14.30
N SER A 96 19.28 -18.81 -13.93
CA SER A 96 18.80 -18.97 -12.55
C SER A 96 18.72 -17.66 -11.74
N LEU A 97 17.94 -16.69 -12.22
CA LEU A 97 17.49 -15.55 -11.41
C LEU A 97 16.26 -15.97 -10.60
N LYS A 98 16.48 -16.30 -9.33
CA LYS A 98 15.43 -16.73 -8.40
C LYS A 98 15.19 -15.71 -7.31
N LEU A 99 13.94 -15.57 -6.89
CA LEU A 99 13.54 -14.83 -5.72
C LEU A 99 13.94 -15.60 -4.44
N PRO A 100 13.87 -14.98 -3.25
CA PRO A 100 14.24 -15.65 -2.01
C PRO A 100 13.29 -16.81 -1.68
N ASP A 101 13.82 -18.05 -1.55
CA ASP A 101 13.02 -19.25 -1.26
C ASP A 101 12.29 -19.17 0.11
N LEU A 102 12.85 -18.45 1.08
CA LEU A 102 12.37 -18.38 2.47
C LEU A 102 12.21 -16.93 2.94
N ALA A 103 11.22 -16.23 2.40
CA ALA A 103 10.83 -14.91 2.89
C ALA A 103 9.72 -15.02 3.96
N LEU A 104 9.84 -14.23 5.03
CA LEU A 104 8.78 -14.04 6.02
C LEU A 104 7.62 -13.25 5.38
N ILE A 105 6.49 -13.90 5.19
CA ILE A 105 5.31 -13.30 4.54
C ILE A 105 4.52 -12.45 5.54
N LEU A 106 4.22 -11.21 5.13
CA LEU A 106 3.30 -10.30 5.80
C LEU A 106 1.90 -10.50 5.23
N ASP A 107 1.09 -11.29 5.91
CA ASP A 107 -0.26 -11.71 5.52
C ASP A 107 -1.38 -10.91 6.19
N ARG A 108 -1.02 -9.96 7.06
CA ARG A 108 -1.96 -9.11 7.80
C ARG A 108 -1.34 -7.76 8.11
N HIS A 109 -2.15 -6.71 7.98
CA HIS A 109 -1.75 -5.36 8.34
C HIS A 109 -1.25 -5.25 9.79
N GLY A 110 -0.15 -4.52 9.95
CA GLY A 110 0.42 -4.17 11.25
C GLY A 110 1.56 -5.07 11.69
N ILE A 111 1.70 -6.28 11.12
CA ILE A 111 2.85 -7.15 11.36
C ILE A 111 4.16 -6.42 11.00
N ALA A 112 4.17 -5.76 9.84
CA ALA A 112 5.32 -4.98 9.37
C ALA A 112 5.75 -3.92 10.39
N ARG A 113 4.78 -3.19 10.94
CA ARG A 113 4.99 -2.12 11.92
C ARG A 113 5.60 -2.64 13.21
N GLU A 114 5.07 -3.74 13.73
CA GLU A 114 5.61 -4.31 14.98
C GLU A 114 6.97 -4.98 14.76
N LEU A 115 7.23 -5.56 13.59
CA LEU A 115 8.56 -6.07 13.22
C LEU A 115 9.62 -4.97 13.06
N SER A 116 9.22 -3.71 12.88
CA SER A 116 10.11 -2.57 12.60
C SER A 116 10.84 -2.01 13.83
N LEU A 117 10.54 -2.52 15.03
CA LEU A 117 11.15 -2.12 16.30
C LEU A 117 11.41 -3.36 17.17
N PRO A 118 12.34 -3.32 18.13
CA PRO A 118 12.55 -4.42 19.07
C PRO A 118 11.28 -4.72 19.86
N HIS A 119 11.02 -6.00 20.11
CA HIS A 119 9.84 -6.43 20.88
C HIS A 119 9.78 -5.81 22.29
N ASP A 120 10.95 -5.50 22.87
CA ASP A 120 11.17 -4.97 24.22
C ASP A 120 11.71 -3.52 24.22
N GLY A 121 11.62 -2.80 23.10
CA GLY A 121 12.23 -1.48 22.96
C GLY A 121 11.44 -0.50 22.09
N ASP A 122 11.68 0.79 22.33
CA ASP A 122 11.05 1.89 21.59
C ASP A 122 11.97 2.52 20.53
N SER A 123 13.18 2.00 20.34
CA SER A 123 14.15 2.52 19.37
C SER A 123 14.93 1.42 18.67
N TYR A 124 15.19 1.60 17.38
CA TYR A 124 16.02 0.76 16.53
C TYR A 124 16.98 1.63 15.71
N GLU A 125 18.21 1.21 15.49
CA GLU A 125 19.15 1.94 14.64
C GLU A 125 20.12 0.99 13.94
N ASN A 126 20.33 1.23 12.64
CA ASN A 126 21.41 0.66 11.85
C ASN A 126 21.96 1.72 10.86
N GLN A 127 22.88 1.33 9.97
CA GLN A 127 23.48 2.25 8.99
C GLN A 127 22.48 2.84 7.95
N TYR A 128 21.29 2.24 7.82
CA TYR A 128 20.29 2.60 6.82
C TYR A 128 19.07 3.33 7.41
N VAL A 129 18.72 3.12 8.67
CA VAL A 129 17.51 3.69 9.29
C VAL A 129 17.62 3.77 10.81
N SER A 130 17.12 4.88 11.36
CA SER A 130 16.82 5.04 12.79
C SER A 130 15.30 5.08 12.97
N SER A 131 14.75 4.20 13.80
CA SER A 131 13.31 4.05 14.01
C SER A 131 12.93 4.24 15.47
N TYR A 132 11.76 4.83 15.73
CA TYR A 132 11.29 5.17 17.07
C TYR A 132 9.79 4.92 17.21
N ARG A 133 9.38 4.33 18.33
CA ARG A 133 7.99 4.38 18.79
C ARG A 133 7.72 5.76 19.37
N VAL A 134 6.67 6.43 18.87
CA VAL A 134 6.30 7.78 19.30
C VAL A 134 4.85 7.81 19.75
N ARG A 135 4.45 8.86 20.48
CA ARG A 135 3.10 8.94 21.09
C ARG A 135 1.95 8.80 20.09
N ASN A 136 2.17 9.19 18.84
CA ASN A 136 1.17 9.21 17.77
C ASN A 136 1.41 8.12 16.70
N GLY A 137 2.33 7.18 16.90
CA GLY A 137 2.61 6.13 15.93
C GLY A 137 4.08 5.71 15.91
N VAL A 138 4.67 5.66 14.71
CA VAL A 138 6.07 5.29 14.49
C VAL A 138 6.77 6.38 13.67
N LEU A 139 8.05 6.59 13.94
CA LEU A 139 8.94 7.49 13.21
C LEU A 139 10.08 6.66 12.63
N HIS A 140 10.37 6.83 11.34
CA HIS A 140 11.51 6.21 10.66
C HIS A 140 12.30 7.28 9.91
N ASN A 141 13.58 7.40 10.25
CA ASN A 141 14.54 8.31 9.62
C ASN A 141 15.53 7.47 8.80
N PRO A 142 15.34 7.31 7.48
CA PRO A 142 16.29 6.61 6.62
C PRO A 142 17.58 7.43 6.45
N ALA A 143 18.68 6.77 6.09
CA ALA A 143 19.99 7.41 5.92
C ALA A 143 19.96 8.53 4.88
N ASN A 144 19.22 8.35 3.79
CA ASN A 144 18.92 9.41 2.82
C ASN A 144 17.56 10.04 3.13
N ASP A 145 17.54 11.35 3.39
CA ASP A 145 16.35 12.09 3.81
C ASP A 145 15.41 12.48 2.65
N ARG A 146 15.89 12.36 1.41
CA ARG A 146 15.17 12.75 0.19
C ARG A 146 15.53 11.90 -1.01
N ARG A 147 14.63 11.92 -1.99
CA ARG A 147 14.81 11.24 -3.27
C ARG A 147 15.68 12.05 -4.23
N THR A 148 16.59 11.39 -4.92
CA THR A 148 17.36 11.95 -6.05
C THR A 148 16.70 11.53 -7.37
N THR A 149 16.53 12.46 -8.29
CA THR A 149 15.89 12.21 -9.60
C THR A 149 16.86 12.21 -10.77
N VAL A 150 17.99 12.90 -10.65
CA VAL A 150 18.98 13.01 -11.72
C VAL A 150 19.79 11.72 -11.79
N GLY A 151 19.72 11.03 -12.93
CA GLY A 151 20.54 9.86 -13.21
C GLY A 151 20.21 8.61 -12.39
N THR A 152 19.06 8.57 -11.70
CA THR A 152 18.69 7.46 -10.80
C THR A 152 17.79 6.40 -11.44
N PHE A 153 17.24 6.64 -12.64
CA PHE A 153 16.34 5.69 -13.30
C PHE A 153 17.05 4.96 -14.43
N HIS A 154 17.34 3.69 -14.19
CA HIS A 154 17.98 2.78 -15.13
C HIS A 154 16.99 1.74 -15.68
N VAL A 155 17.26 1.27 -16.89
CA VAL A 155 16.37 0.38 -17.61
C VAL A 155 17.19 -0.71 -18.31
N THR A 156 16.83 -1.96 -18.08
CA THR A 156 17.48 -3.13 -18.67
C THR A 156 17.13 -3.26 -20.15
N GLU A 157 18.14 -3.61 -20.95
CA GLU A 157 18.01 -3.94 -22.37
C GLU A 157 17.26 -5.26 -22.61
N GLY A 158 16.82 -5.46 -23.85
CA GLY A 158 16.20 -6.72 -24.32
C GLY A 158 14.70 -6.85 -24.06
N GLY A 159 14.04 -5.81 -23.55
CA GLY A 159 12.58 -5.71 -23.46
C GLY A 159 12.04 -4.54 -24.28
N LEU A 160 11.00 -3.88 -23.78
CA LEU A 160 10.42 -2.69 -24.43
C LEU A 160 11.46 -1.55 -24.62
N PRO A 161 11.30 -0.72 -25.67
CA PRO A 161 12.23 0.36 -26.00
C PRO A 161 12.59 1.24 -24.79
N ILE A 162 13.87 1.55 -24.65
CA ILE A 162 14.39 2.36 -23.55
C ILE A 162 14.23 3.85 -23.90
N PRO A 163 13.52 4.65 -23.08
CA PRO A 163 13.42 6.09 -23.31
C PRO A 163 14.81 6.74 -23.29
N ASN A 164 15.02 7.73 -24.17
CA ASN A 164 16.35 8.33 -24.37
C ASN A 164 16.93 8.99 -23.11
N ASP A 165 16.07 9.47 -22.23
CA ASP A 165 16.43 10.14 -20.97
C ASP A 165 16.81 9.17 -19.84
N LYS A 166 16.64 7.85 -20.04
CA LYS A 166 17.01 6.81 -19.07
C LYS A 166 18.38 6.23 -19.36
N LYS A 167 19.05 5.71 -18.34
CA LYS A 167 20.31 4.97 -18.52
C LYS A 167 20.01 3.54 -19.01
N ALA A 168 20.60 3.14 -20.13
CA ALA A 168 20.45 1.81 -20.70
C ALA A 168 21.44 0.83 -20.04
N VAL A 169 20.94 -0.28 -19.50
CA VAL A 169 21.74 -1.24 -18.74
C VAL A 169 21.78 -2.59 -19.47
N PRO A 170 22.98 -3.13 -19.75
CA PRO A 170 23.12 -4.46 -20.33
C PRO A 170 22.43 -5.54 -19.49
N ARG A 171 21.85 -6.54 -20.15
CA ARG A 171 21.22 -7.68 -19.46
C ARG A 171 22.17 -8.40 -18.48
N LEU A 172 23.44 -8.56 -18.84
CA LEU A 172 24.44 -9.15 -17.94
C LEU A 172 24.57 -8.37 -16.62
N THR A 173 24.59 -7.04 -16.71
CA THR A 173 24.69 -6.15 -15.55
C THR A 173 23.45 -6.23 -14.67
N PHE A 174 22.24 -6.27 -15.25
CA PHE A 174 21.02 -6.53 -14.47
C PHE A 174 21.11 -7.86 -13.73
N ALA A 175 21.47 -8.94 -14.43
CA ALA A 175 21.56 -10.27 -13.83
C ALA A 175 22.58 -10.31 -12.68
N SER A 176 23.71 -9.61 -12.83
CA SER A 176 24.71 -9.49 -11.77
C SER A 176 24.18 -8.72 -10.55
N LEU A 177 23.55 -7.57 -10.78
CA LEU A 177 22.94 -6.75 -9.72
C LEU A 177 21.80 -7.51 -9.00
N PHE A 178 20.97 -8.24 -9.75
CA PHE A 178 19.91 -9.07 -9.19
C PHE A 178 20.48 -10.15 -8.26
N LYS A 179 21.54 -10.85 -8.68
CA LYS A 179 22.19 -11.87 -7.84
C LYS A 179 22.72 -11.26 -6.54
N HIS A 180 23.38 -10.11 -6.61
CA HIS A 180 23.81 -9.39 -5.41
C HIS A 180 22.63 -8.92 -4.54
N ALA A 181 21.50 -8.54 -5.14
CA ALA A 181 20.29 -8.16 -4.41
C ALA A 181 19.71 -9.34 -3.62
N MET A 182 19.81 -10.56 -4.16
CA MET A 182 19.37 -11.80 -3.49
C MET A 182 20.36 -12.34 -2.45
N THR A 183 21.58 -11.80 -2.39
CA THR A 183 22.60 -12.13 -1.39
C THR A 183 23.02 -10.89 -0.59
N PRO A 184 22.11 -10.28 0.18
CA PRO A 184 22.45 -9.14 1.03
C PRO A 184 23.41 -9.55 2.16
N PRO A 185 24.18 -8.60 2.71
CA PRO A 185 24.93 -8.79 3.95
C PRO A 185 24.05 -9.29 5.11
N GLU A 186 24.63 -10.08 6.02
CA GLU A 186 23.87 -10.69 7.13
C GLU A 186 23.21 -9.65 8.05
N ASP A 187 23.88 -8.51 8.29
CA ASP A 187 23.37 -7.41 9.12
C ASP A 187 22.11 -6.77 8.51
N LEU A 188 22.04 -6.72 7.18
CA LEU A 188 20.87 -6.19 6.46
C LEU A 188 19.65 -7.14 6.55
N LEU A 189 19.88 -8.43 6.82
CA LEU A 189 18.81 -9.40 7.03
C LEU A 189 18.27 -9.41 8.47
N GLU A 190 18.97 -8.80 9.43
CA GLU A 190 18.59 -8.83 10.85
C GLU A 190 17.27 -8.07 11.11
N LEU A 191 16.27 -8.79 11.63
CA LEU A 191 14.98 -8.20 12.00
C LEU A 191 15.11 -7.29 13.24
N PRO A 192 14.58 -6.05 13.19
CA PRO A 192 14.55 -5.15 14.35
C PRO A 192 13.92 -5.78 15.59
N PHE A 193 12.85 -6.55 15.41
CA PHE A 193 12.10 -7.25 16.46
C PHE A 193 12.97 -8.06 17.43
N THR A 194 14.00 -8.72 16.91
CA THR A 194 14.92 -9.57 17.69
C THR A 194 16.28 -8.91 17.96
N GLN A 195 16.44 -7.60 17.74
CA GLN A 195 17.77 -6.95 17.84
C GLN A 195 18.43 -7.15 19.21
N ASN A 196 17.65 -7.11 20.30
CA ASN A 196 18.16 -7.22 21.66
C ASN A 196 18.41 -8.67 22.11
N GLU A 197 18.08 -9.64 21.26
CA GLU A 197 18.28 -11.06 21.57
C GLU A 197 19.71 -11.52 21.23
N PRO A 198 20.24 -12.52 21.96
CA PRO A 198 21.55 -13.10 21.64
C PRO A 198 21.61 -13.73 20.25
N GLU A 199 20.50 -14.35 19.83
CA GLU A 199 20.34 -14.92 18.49
C GLU A 199 19.28 -14.14 17.73
N LYS A 200 19.71 -13.40 16.70
CA LYS A 200 18.84 -12.52 15.91
C LYS A 200 18.26 -13.27 14.71
N ALA A 201 16.99 -13.04 14.42
CA ALA A 201 16.36 -13.56 13.22
C ALA A 201 16.88 -12.82 11.98
N ARG A 202 17.33 -13.59 10.98
CA ARG A 202 17.84 -13.08 9.70
C ARG A 202 17.01 -13.62 8.55
N VAL A 203 16.27 -12.75 7.88
CA VAL A 203 15.33 -13.19 6.84
C VAL A 203 15.01 -12.06 5.86
N PHE A 204 14.64 -12.41 4.63
CA PHE A 204 13.87 -11.50 3.78
C PHE A 204 12.44 -11.42 4.30
N VAL A 205 11.80 -10.26 4.15
CA VAL A 205 10.38 -10.07 4.42
C VAL A 205 9.69 -9.76 3.10
N SER A 206 8.50 -10.32 2.89
CA SER A 206 7.73 -10.10 1.67
C SER A 206 6.30 -9.67 1.93
N LEU A 207 5.75 -8.88 0.99
CA LEU A 207 4.39 -8.36 1.02
C LEU A 207 3.76 -8.53 -0.37
N LEU A 208 2.51 -8.97 -0.41
CA LEU A 208 1.66 -8.89 -1.60
C LEU A 208 0.73 -7.68 -1.45
N ILE A 209 0.66 -6.85 -2.48
CA ILE A 209 -0.33 -5.76 -2.60
C ILE A 209 -1.09 -5.89 -3.92
N ARG A 210 -2.32 -5.38 -3.96
CA ARG A 210 -3.16 -5.31 -5.18
C ARG A 210 -3.57 -3.87 -5.52
N PRO A 211 -2.63 -3.01 -5.96
CA PRO A 211 -2.94 -1.62 -6.26
C PRO A 211 -3.93 -1.51 -7.42
N LEU A 212 -4.92 -0.63 -7.24
CA LEU A 212 -5.97 -0.32 -8.21
C LEU A 212 -5.37 0.21 -9.52
N LEU A 213 -5.80 -0.37 -10.64
CA LEU A 213 -5.39 0.03 -11.99
C LEU A 213 -6.57 0.64 -12.77
N CYS A 214 -7.67 -0.10 -12.90
CA CYS A 214 -8.88 0.34 -13.58
C CYS A 214 -9.97 0.62 -12.54
N PRO A 215 -10.49 1.84 -12.42
CA PRO A 215 -11.61 2.13 -11.51
C PRO A 215 -12.92 1.55 -12.04
N GLU A 216 -13.84 1.20 -11.14
CA GLU A 216 -15.19 0.81 -11.53
C GLU A 216 -15.97 2.00 -12.11
N VAL A 217 -16.63 1.77 -13.25
CA VAL A 217 -17.64 2.68 -13.80
C VAL A 217 -18.90 1.86 -14.08
N PRO A 218 -20.00 2.07 -13.30
CA PRO A 218 -21.22 1.28 -13.44
C PRO A 218 -21.76 1.23 -14.86
N GLY A 219 -21.96 0.01 -15.38
CA GLY A 219 -22.45 -0.22 -16.75
C GLY A 219 -21.39 -0.08 -17.85
N PHE A 220 -20.12 0.15 -17.51
CA PHE A 220 -19.02 0.28 -18.46
C PHE A 220 -17.85 -0.68 -18.16
N CYS A 221 -17.22 -0.56 -16.99
CA CYS A 221 -16.09 -1.41 -16.61
C CYS A 221 -16.12 -1.77 -15.12
N GLN A 222 -15.56 -2.93 -14.80
CA GLN A 222 -15.33 -3.38 -13.43
C GLN A 222 -13.99 -2.86 -12.91
N GLU A 223 -13.87 -2.78 -11.60
CA GLU A 223 -12.59 -2.48 -10.96
C GLU A 223 -11.57 -3.59 -11.24
N GLN A 224 -10.34 -3.21 -11.62
CA GLN A 224 -9.23 -4.13 -11.81
C GLN A 224 -7.96 -3.63 -11.12
N SER A 225 -7.18 -4.55 -10.57
CA SER A 225 -5.89 -4.30 -9.93
C SER A 225 -4.76 -5.06 -10.62
N MET A 226 -3.53 -4.60 -10.45
CA MET A 226 -2.36 -5.45 -10.69
C MET A 226 -1.92 -6.10 -9.38
N GLU A 227 -1.14 -7.16 -9.42
CA GLU A 227 -0.48 -7.70 -8.23
C GLU A 227 0.97 -7.22 -8.17
N VAL A 228 1.47 -6.89 -6.98
CA VAL A 228 2.89 -6.52 -6.79
C VAL A 228 3.47 -7.26 -5.59
N ARG A 229 4.60 -7.93 -5.80
CA ARG A 229 5.40 -8.59 -4.78
C ARG A 229 6.56 -7.69 -4.34
N PHE A 230 6.60 -7.35 -3.06
CA PHE A 230 7.73 -6.65 -2.46
C PHE A 230 8.62 -7.64 -1.71
N PHE A 231 9.94 -7.48 -1.87
CA PHE A 231 10.96 -8.21 -1.13
C PHE A 231 11.95 -7.22 -0.52
N VAL A 232 12.10 -7.31 0.79
CA VAL A 232 12.90 -6.36 1.57
C VAL A 232 13.72 -7.12 2.61
N PRO A 233 15.02 -6.84 2.77
CA PRO A 233 15.79 -7.41 3.88
C PRO A 233 15.18 -7.04 5.24
N GLY A 234 15.25 -7.94 6.22
CA GLY A 234 14.57 -7.79 7.51
C GLY A 234 14.83 -6.46 8.22
N SER A 235 16.04 -5.92 8.12
CA SER A 235 16.42 -4.65 8.77
C SER A 235 15.69 -3.42 8.22
N LEU A 236 15.01 -3.57 7.08
CA LEU A 236 14.29 -2.51 6.35
C LEU A 236 12.77 -2.78 6.29
N VAL A 237 12.23 -3.65 7.15
CA VAL A 237 10.80 -4.03 7.16
C VAL A 237 9.84 -2.84 7.32
N SER A 238 10.32 -1.70 7.84
CA SER A 238 9.55 -0.44 7.88
C SER A 238 9.12 0.05 6.49
N ASN A 239 9.89 -0.26 5.44
CA ASN A 239 9.50 0.04 4.06
C ASN A 239 8.23 -0.72 3.65
N LEU A 240 8.02 -1.92 4.18
CA LEU A 240 6.80 -2.70 3.93
C LEU A 240 5.62 -2.13 4.73
N ASP A 241 5.79 -1.69 5.98
CA ASP A 241 4.74 -0.97 6.73
C ASP A 241 4.25 0.26 5.96
N PHE A 242 5.19 1.01 5.38
CA PHE A 242 4.87 2.19 4.57
C PHE A 242 4.06 1.85 3.31
N VAL A 243 4.45 0.81 2.56
CA VAL A 243 3.75 0.38 1.34
C VAL A 243 2.38 -0.21 1.67
N GLU A 244 2.32 -1.08 2.67
CA GLU A 244 1.10 -1.69 3.20
C GLU A 244 0.09 -0.63 3.64
N SER A 245 0.52 0.39 4.37
CA SER A 245 -0.35 1.48 4.83
C SER A 245 -0.93 2.34 3.70
N ILE A 246 -0.30 2.34 2.51
CA ILE A 246 -0.76 3.12 1.34
C ILE A 246 -1.65 2.28 0.44
N PHE A 247 -1.27 1.03 0.17
CA PHE A 247 -1.88 0.20 -0.88
C PHE A 247 -2.65 -1.02 -0.36
N GLY A 248 -2.65 -1.24 0.95
CA GLY A 248 -3.31 -2.36 1.61
C GLY A 248 -2.51 -3.67 1.56
N ASN A 249 -2.79 -4.57 2.50
CA ASN A 249 -2.26 -5.93 2.52
C ASN A 249 -3.18 -6.86 1.71
N ALA A 250 -2.63 -7.63 0.77
CA ALA A 250 -3.40 -8.58 -0.06
C ALA A 250 -3.32 -10.04 0.44
N GLY A 251 -2.89 -10.25 1.68
CA GLY A 251 -2.83 -11.52 2.37
C GLY A 251 -1.64 -12.40 1.99
N ASP A 252 -1.72 -13.67 2.40
CA ASP A 252 -0.72 -14.69 2.08
C ASP A 252 -0.82 -15.09 0.59
N PRO A 253 0.23 -14.89 -0.23
CA PRO A 253 0.21 -15.18 -1.66
C PRO A 253 0.15 -16.69 -1.97
N PHE A 254 0.38 -17.57 -0.99
CA PHE A 254 0.24 -19.02 -1.18
C PHE A 254 -1.21 -19.49 -1.18
N LEU A 255 -2.14 -18.68 -0.65
CA LEU A 255 -3.55 -19.05 -0.61
C LEU A 255 -4.19 -18.81 -1.98
N PRO A 256 -4.93 -19.78 -2.55
CA PRO A 256 -5.60 -19.61 -3.84
C PRO A 256 -6.53 -18.40 -3.90
N GLN A 257 -7.18 -18.05 -2.78
CA GLN A 257 -8.04 -16.86 -2.68
C GLN A 257 -7.30 -15.53 -2.95
N ASN A 258 -5.97 -15.52 -2.83
CA ASN A 258 -5.11 -14.37 -3.07
C ASN A 258 -4.31 -14.49 -4.39
N ASP A 259 -4.48 -15.57 -5.16
CA ASP A 259 -3.88 -15.69 -6.49
C ASP A 259 -4.69 -14.88 -7.50
N ALA A 260 -4.12 -13.76 -7.96
CA ALA A 260 -4.79 -12.86 -8.90
C ALA A 260 -5.21 -13.56 -10.20
N ALA A 261 -4.50 -14.60 -10.63
CA ALA A 261 -4.83 -15.35 -11.85
C ALA A 261 -6.13 -16.17 -11.75
N LEU A 262 -6.62 -16.44 -10.54
CA LEU A 262 -7.92 -17.10 -10.32
C LEU A 262 -9.10 -16.12 -10.31
N ASP A 263 -8.81 -14.82 -10.14
CA ASP A 263 -9.77 -13.71 -10.12
C ASP A 263 -9.65 -12.88 -11.40
N VAL A 264 -10.00 -13.51 -12.52
CA VAL A 264 -9.81 -12.95 -13.88
C VAL A 264 -10.60 -11.67 -14.13
N ASP A 265 -11.68 -11.46 -13.39
CA ASP A 265 -12.53 -10.27 -13.55
C ASP A 265 -11.86 -9.03 -12.96
N HIS A 266 -11.18 -9.16 -11.81
CA HIS A 266 -10.59 -8.04 -11.07
C HIS A 266 -9.05 -7.99 -11.13
N TRP A 267 -8.41 -8.91 -11.86
CA TRP A 267 -6.99 -8.83 -12.18
C TRP A 267 -6.77 -8.26 -13.57
N SER A 268 -5.86 -7.30 -13.68
CA SER A 268 -5.49 -6.67 -14.95
C SER A 268 -4.61 -7.53 -15.85
N GLY A 269 -4.14 -8.70 -15.39
CA GLY A 269 -3.21 -9.55 -16.13
C GLY A 269 -1.72 -9.17 -15.97
N HIS A 270 -1.39 -8.22 -15.09
CA HIS A 270 -0.03 -7.73 -14.88
C HIS A 270 0.51 -8.08 -13.50
N SER A 271 1.81 -8.39 -13.43
CA SER A 271 2.52 -8.71 -12.19
C SER A 271 3.75 -7.82 -12.02
N GLY A 272 3.92 -7.30 -10.81
CA GLY A 272 5.05 -6.46 -10.43
C GLY A 272 5.93 -7.10 -9.37
N CYS A 273 7.22 -6.76 -9.38
CA CYS A 273 8.16 -7.13 -8.33
C CYS A 273 9.03 -5.94 -7.95
N VAL A 274 9.19 -5.70 -6.64
CA VAL A 274 10.08 -4.66 -6.11
C VAL A 274 11.02 -5.27 -5.08
N ILE A 275 12.32 -5.07 -5.26
CA ILE A 275 13.37 -5.60 -4.39
C ILE A 275 14.18 -4.42 -3.84
N LEU A 276 14.22 -4.26 -2.51
CA LEU A 276 15.10 -3.28 -1.87
C LEU A 276 16.47 -3.88 -1.61
N ALA A 277 17.52 -3.20 -2.09
CA ALA A 277 18.90 -3.66 -2.01
C ALA A 277 19.86 -2.46 -1.91
N PRO A 278 19.83 -1.68 -0.81
CA PRO A 278 20.65 -0.47 -0.68
C PRO A 278 22.15 -0.76 -0.73
N HIS A 279 22.59 -1.98 -0.43
CA HIS A 279 24.00 -2.39 -0.51
C HIS A 279 24.56 -2.42 -1.94
N LEU A 280 23.72 -2.38 -2.98
CA LEU A 280 24.17 -2.40 -4.38
C LEU A 280 25.01 -1.18 -4.78
N VAL A 281 24.89 -0.06 -4.06
CA VAL A 281 25.71 1.14 -4.32
C VAL A 281 27.21 0.90 -4.08
N ASN A 282 27.56 -0.16 -3.35
CA ASN A 282 28.94 -0.51 -3.04
C ASN A 282 29.63 -1.35 -4.13
N LEU A 283 28.90 -1.83 -5.14
CA LEU A 283 29.46 -2.66 -6.21
C LEU A 283 30.22 -1.82 -7.23
N THR A 284 31.31 -2.36 -7.78
CA THR A 284 32.04 -1.69 -8.88
C THR A 284 31.37 -1.94 -10.22
N LYS A 285 31.56 -1.02 -11.17
CA LYS A 285 31.13 -1.17 -12.57
C LYS A 285 31.72 -2.44 -13.18
N LYS A 286 32.98 -2.76 -12.87
CA LYS A 286 33.68 -3.96 -13.33
C LYS A 286 33.07 -5.24 -12.76
N GLU A 287 32.78 -5.28 -11.46
CA GLU A 287 32.14 -6.44 -10.80
C GLU A 287 30.78 -6.80 -11.42
N VAL A 288 30.02 -5.78 -11.84
CA VAL A 288 28.72 -5.99 -12.50
C VAL A 288 28.80 -6.13 -14.02
N GLY A 289 30.00 -6.41 -14.55
CA GLY A 289 30.21 -6.78 -15.94
C GLY A 289 30.05 -5.65 -16.95
N LEU A 290 30.22 -4.38 -16.54
CA LEU A 290 30.28 -3.27 -17.50
C LEU A 290 31.62 -3.28 -18.26
N PRO A 291 31.65 -2.81 -19.52
CA PRO A 291 32.87 -2.77 -20.31
C PRO A 291 33.85 -1.69 -19.84
N HIS A 292 35.13 -1.87 -20.17
CA HIS A 292 36.11 -0.77 -20.09
C HIS A 292 35.71 0.35 -21.06
N PHE A 293 36.06 1.60 -20.73
CA PHE A 293 35.67 2.80 -21.46
C PHE A 293 36.02 2.74 -22.96
N ASP A 294 37.15 2.13 -23.31
CA ASP A 294 37.62 2.03 -24.70
C ASP A 294 36.80 1.03 -25.54
N GLU A 295 36.12 0.08 -24.89
CA GLU A 295 35.25 -0.92 -25.52
C GLU A 295 33.77 -0.50 -25.50
N ALA A 296 33.46 0.61 -24.81
CA ALA A 296 32.12 1.10 -24.61
C ALA A 296 31.60 1.86 -25.84
N THR A 297 30.31 1.65 -26.13
CA THR A 297 29.58 2.47 -27.10
C THR A 297 29.43 3.91 -26.61
N GLU A 298 29.16 4.85 -27.51
CA GLU A 298 28.90 6.26 -27.15
C GLU A 298 27.71 6.39 -26.19
N ARG A 299 26.69 5.53 -26.33
CA ARG A 299 25.56 5.47 -25.39
C ARG A 299 25.99 5.03 -23.99
N GLN A 300 26.81 3.99 -23.89
CA GLN A 300 27.34 3.52 -22.61
C GLN A 300 28.21 4.58 -21.93
N LYS A 301 29.08 5.25 -22.68
CA LYS A 301 29.90 6.38 -22.17
C LYS A 301 29.03 7.51 -21.63
N ARG A 302 28.01 7.92 -22.39
CA ARG A 302 27.04 8.97 -21.99
C ARG A 302 26.30 8.61 -20.71
N ASP A 303 25.87 7.36 -20.58
CA ASP A 303 25.06 6.90 -19.45
C ASP A 303 25.92 6.52 -18.22
N GLY A 304 27.25 6.53 -18.34
CA GLY A 304 28.17 6.07 -17.29
C GLY A 304 28.18 4.55 -17.11
N MET A 305 27.78 3.81 -18.14
CA MET A 305 27.71 2.33 -18.19
C MET A 305 29.00 1.72 -18.73
N CYS A 306 30.13 2.22 -18.24
CA CYS A 306 31.49 1.77 -18.51
C CYS A 306 32.43 2.32 -17.44
N TRP A 307 33.63 1.75 -17.30
CA TRP A 307 34.63 2.17 -16.31
C TRP A 307 35.98 2.49 -16.95
N LYS A 308 36.72 3.44 -16.37
CA LYS A 308 38.13 3.73 -16.69
C LYS A 308 39.06 3.17 -15.63
N ALA A 309 38.67 3.27 -14.36
CA ALA A 309 39.35 2.65 -13.24
C ALA A 309 38.52 1.50 -12.65
N GLU A 310 39.19 0.44 -12.18
CA GLU A 310 38.52 -0.79 -11.74
C GLU A 310 37.69 -0.61 -10.47
N ASP A 311 38.01 0.39 -9.66
CA ASP A 311 37.37 0.71 -8.38
C ASP A 311 36.14 1.62 -8.53
N GLU A 312 35.83 2.08 -9.74
CA GLU A 312 34.65 2.91 -10.00
C GLU A 312 33.36 2.19 -9.59
N LYS A 313 32.62 2.80 -8.65
CA LYS A 313 31.34 2.28 -8.19
C LYS A 313 30.26 2.40 -9.25
N TYR A 314 29.36 1.41 -9.31
CA TYR A 314 28.19 1.49 -10.16
C TYR A 314 27.35 2.71 -9.77
N ASN A 315 26.93 3.47 -10.79
CA ASN A 315 26.28 4.77 -10.60
C ASN A 315 27.03 5.73 -9.65
N ASP A 316 28.36 5.61 -9.63
CA ASP A 316 29.25 6.44 -8.83
C ASP A 316 28.97 6.36 -7.32
N GLY A 317 28.39 5.23 -6.87
CA GLY A 317 28.00 4.99 -5.47
C GLY A 317 26.72 5.71 -5.04
N VAL A 318 25.98 6.28 -5.99
CA VAL A 318 24.74 7.02 -5.74
C VAL A 318 23.53 6.08 -5.88
N PRO A 319 22.48 6.24 -5.05
CA PRO A 319 21.22 5.53 -5.18
C PRO A 319 20.65 5.51 -6.60
N PHE A 320 20.09 4.36 -6.99
CA PHE A 320 19.42 4.17 -8.27
C PHE A 320 18.26 3.18 -8.15
N LYS A 321 17.42 3.15 -9.17
CA LYS A 321 16.49 2.06 -9.44
C LYS A 321 16.75 1.49 -10.83
N LEU A 322 16.60 0.18 -10.96
CA LEU A 322 16.84 -0.55 -12.20
C LEU A 322 15.65 -1.43 -12.53
N THR A 323 14.99 -1.13 -13.64
CA THR A 323 13.76 -1.81 -14.09
C THR A 323 14.05 -2.80 -15.23
N CYS A 324 13.43 -3.98 -15.17
CA CYS A 324 13.40 -4.99 -16.23
C CYS A 324 11.94 -5.33 -16.53
N ARG A 325 11.53 -5.17 -17.80
CA ARG A 325 10.14 -5.30 -18.26
C ARG A 325 10.09 -5.44 -19.78
N ASP A 326 9.07 -6.11 -20.27
CA ASP A 326 8.75 -6.25 -21.69
C ASP A 326 7.22 -6.23 -21.92
N GLU A 327 6.74 -6.71 -23.07
CA GLU A 327 5.33 -6.80 -23.41
C GLU A 327 4.56 -7.93 -22.72
N GLU A 328 5.21 -8.83 -21.97
CA GLU A 328 4.54 -9.97 -21.30
C GLU A 328 3.70 -9.56 -20.08
N GLY A 329 3.78 -8.29 -19.66
CA GLY A 329 3.01 -7.78 -18.52
C GLY A 329 3.67 -7.97 -17.16
N VAL A 330 4.98 -8.30 -17.13
CA VAL A 330 5.75 -8.43 -15.89
C VAL A 330 6.84 -7.36 -15.79
N ILE A 331 6.91 -6.69 -14.65
CA ILE A 331 7.92 -5.67 -14.35
C ILE A 331 8.65 -5.98 -13.03
N VAL A 332 9.97 -6.01 -13.08
CA VAL A 332 10.85 -6.24 -11.91
C VAL A 332 11.76 -5.04 -11.70
N THR A 333 11.78 -4.51 -10.48
CA THR A 333 12.59 -3.34 -10.12
C THR A 333 13.48 -3.61 -8.91
N LEU A 334 14.77 -3.34 -9.07
CA LEU A 334 15.73 -3.23 -7.96
C LEU A 334 15.82 -1.77 -7.51
N ILE A 335 15.81 -1.51 -6.21
CA ILE A 335 15.98 -0.17 -5.63
C ILE A 335 17.19 -0.19 -4.70
N ALA A 336 18.23 0.58 -5.03
CA ALA A 336 19.46 0.72 -4.26
C ALA A 336 19.39 1.90 -3.28
N ASP A 337 18.30 1.97 -2.52
CA ASP A 337 18.06 2.94 -1.44
C ASP A 337 16.90 2.41 -0.57
N ASN A 338 16.78 2.92 0.65
CA ASN A 338 15.66 2.60 1.54
C ASN A 338 14.78 3.81 1.86
N TYR A 339 15.01 4.97 1.24
CA TYR A 339 14.07 6.09 1.37
C TYR A 339 12.67 5.72 0.85
N PHE A 340 11.66 5.84 1.72
CA PHE A 340 10.27 5.43 1.48
C PHE A 340 9.65 5.96 0.18
N GLY A 341 10.05 7.16 -0.25
CA GLY A 341 9.55 7.78 -1.48
C GLY A 341 9.85 6.96 -2.75
N TYR A 342 10.94 6.18 -2.79
CA TYR A 342 11.20 5.28 -3.92
C TYR A 342 10.18 4.14 -3.99
N CYS A 343 9.82 3.54 -2.84
CA CYS A 343 8.81 2.47 -2.79
C CYS A 343 7.46 2.96 -3.33
N LYS A 344 6.97 4.11 -2.84
CA LYS A 344 5.72 4.70 -3.33
C LYS A 344 5.76 5.01 -4.83
N LYS A 345 6.83 5.62 -5.30
CA LYS A 345 6.96 6.00 -6.71
C LYS A 345 7.22 4.80 -7.62
N GLU A 346 7.67 3.68 -7.08
CA GLU A 346 7.81 2.45 -7.85
C GLU A 346 6.47 1.76 -8.07
N VAL A 347 5.59 1.69 -7.06
CA VAL A 347 4.20 1.23 -7.30
C VAL A 347 3.53 2.07 -8.38
N LYS A 348 3.70 3.40 -8.33
CA LYS A 348 3.25 4.31 -9.39
C LYS A 348 3.83 3.95 -10.78
N THR A 349 5.12 3.62 -10.84
CA THR A 349 5.80 3.28 -12.11
C THR A 349 5.23 1.98 -12.68
N GLN A 350 4.99 0.97 -11.82
CA GLN A 350 4.44 -0.32 -12.23
C GLN A 350 2.97 -0.20 -12.65
N LEU A 351 2.16 0.63 -11.97
CA LEU A 351 0.81 0.96 -12.40
C LEU A 351 0.81 1.67 -13.76
N SER A 352 1.71 2.62 -13.99
CA SER A 352 1.84 3.30 -15.28
C SER A 352 2.22 2.33 -16.40
N TYR A 353 3.12 1.39 -16.13
CA TYR A 353 3.45 0.29 -17.05
C TYR A 353 2.24 -0.59 -17.37
N ALA A 354 1.52 -1.05 -16.34
CA ALA A 354 0.33 -1.88 -16.52
C ALA A 354 -0.79 -1.13 -17.27
N ALA A 355 -1.00 0.16 -16.98
CA ALA A 355 -2.00 0.98 -17.68
C ALA A 355 -1.67 1.12 -19.17
N ASN A 356 -0.39 1.29 -19.50
CA ASN A 356 0.07 1.38 -20.88
C ASN A 356 -0.14 0.08 -21.67
N LEU A 357 -0.03 -1.08 -21.02
CA LEU A 357 -0.28 -2.38 -21.65
C LEU A 357 -1.76 -2.74 -21.72
N ALA A 358 -2.53 -2.41 -20.67
CA ALA A 358 -3.97 -2.69 -20.59
C ALA A 358 -4.78 -1.91 -21.64
N GLY A 359 -4.41 -0.64 -21.88
CA GLY A 359 -5.20 0.29 -22.69
C GLY A 359 -6.48 0.75 -21.99
N ASN A 360 -7.11 1.82 -22.52
CA ASN A 360 -8.34 2.44 -21.99
C ASN A 360 -8.28 2.97 -20.54
N VAL A 361 -7.12 2.96 -19.91
CA VAL A 361 -6.87 3.53 -18.59
C VAL A 361 -5.57 4.33 -18.58
N GLU A 362 -5.48 5.31 -17.69
CA GLU A 362 -4.31 6.17 -17.54
C GLU A 362 -3.90 6.23 -16.08
N GLU A 363 -2.58 6.18 -15.82
CA GLU A 363 -2.02 6.45 -14.51
C GLU A 363 -1.56 7.91 -14.47
N GLU A 364 -2.15 8.71 -13.58
CA GLU A 364 -1.95 10.15 -13.56
C GLU A 364 -1.17 10.63 -12.33
N HIS A 365 -0.37 11.68 -12.50
CA HIS A 365 0.17 12.45 -11.38
C HIS A 365 -0.68 13.70 -11.14
N ALA A 366 -1.93 13.49 -10.72
CA ALA A 366 -2.93 14.54 -10.57
C ALA A 366 -3.50 14.62 -9.15
N GLY A 367 -4.00 15.80 -8.78
CA GLY A 367 -4.92 15.98 -7.66
C GLY A 367 -6.34 16.19 -8.16
N GLY A 368 -7.34 16.14 -7.28
CA GLY A 368 -8.73 16.37 -7.66
C GLY A 368 -9.64 16.63 -6.46
N ALA A 369 -10.80 17.24 -6.70
CA ALA A 369 -11.84 17.44 -5.71
C ALA A 369 -13.22 17.51 -6.37
N VAL A 370 -14.23 16.97 -5.70
CA VAL A 370 -15.64 17.24 -6.01
C VAL A 370 -16.10 18.40 -5.13
N ALA A 371 -16.29 19.57 -5.70
CA ALA A 371 -16.66 20.78 -4.98
C ALA A 371 -18.17 21.06 -5.08
N PHE A 372 -18.81 21.29 -3.93
CA PHE A 372 -20.21 21.70 -3.85
C PHE A 372 -20.29 23.17 -3.44
N ALA A 373 -20.98 23.99 -4.23
CA ALA A 373 -21.23 25.39 -3.90
C ALA A 373 -21.94 25.48 -2.54
N SER A 374 -21.40 26.30 -1.65
CA SER A 374 -21.87 26.46 -0.28
C SER A 374 -22.13 27.93 0.01
N PHE A 375 -23.20 28.22 0.75
CA PHE A 375 -23.66 29.59 0.99
C PHE A 375 -23.85 29.84 2.48
N ASN A 376 -23.57 31.07 2.92
CA ASN A 376 -24.06 31.55 4.22
C ASN A 376 -25.52 31.98 4.03
N LEU A 377 -26.43 31.24 4.67
CA LEU A 377 -27.87 31.45 4.53
C LEU A 377 -28.43 32.48 5.52
N GLY A 378 -27.59 33.03 6.41
CA GLY A 378 -28.03 33.97 7.44
C GLY A 378 -28.78 33.29 8.60
N GLU A 379 -29.57 34.08 9.33
CA GLU A 379 -30.36 33.61 10.47
C GLU A 379 -31.64 32.88 10.06
N GLU A 380 -32.17 33.18 8.87
CA GLU A 380 -33.39 32.60 8.34
C GLU A 380 -33.23 32.18 6.89
N PHE A 381 -33.71 30.98 6.59
CA PHE A 381 -33.71 30.45 5.23
C PHE A 381 -35.05 29.79 4.93
N LEU A 382 -35.67 30.19 3.83
CA LEU A 382 -36.85 29.54 3.28
C LEU A 382 -36.42 28.69 2.10
N ALA A 383 -36.61 27.38 2.20
CA ALA A 383 -36.39 26.47 1.09
C ALA A 383 -37.44 26.73 -0.01
N ASP A 384 -36.98 26.71 -1.26
CA ASP A 384 -37.83 26.62 -2.46
C ASP A 384 -37.22 25.55 -3.37
N SER A 385 -37.39 24.29 -2.96
CA SER A 385 -36.71 23.17 -3.62
C SER A 385 -37.34 22.82 -4.97
N ARG A 386 -38.64 23.08 -5.12
CA ARG A 386 -39.37 22.82 -6.37
C ARG A 386 -38.80 23.63 -7.54
N ARG A 387 -38.21 24.79 -7.28
CA ARG A 387 -37.54 25.59 -8.31
C ARG A 387 -36.43 24.83 -9.07
N TYR A 388 -35.77 23.85 -8.43
CA TYR A 388 -34.60 23.18 -9.02
C TYR A 388 -34.93 21.90 -9.77
N ASN A 389 -35.84 21.08 -9.25
CA ASN A 389 -36.19 19.78 -9.84
C ASN A 389 -37.69 19.45 -9.79
N ASN A 390 -38.53 20.40 -9.35
CA ASN A 390 -39.97 20.25 -9.18
C ASN A 390 -40.39 19.04 -8.31
N ARG A 391 -39.51 18.59 -7.40
CA ARG A 391 -39.80 17.47 -6.48
C ARG A 391 -40.25 17.98 -5.12
N SER A 392 -41.13 17.20 -4.49
CA SER A 392 -41.59 17.32 -3.11
C SER A 392 -40.96 16.27 -2.20
N PHE A 393 -41.13 16.43 -0.90
CA PHE A 393 -40.76 15.39 0.06
C PHE A 393 -41.49 14.07 -0.19
N ASP A 394 -42.76 14.09 -0.61
CA ASP A 394 -43.52 12.87 -0.88
C ASP A 394 -42.92 12.07 -2.05
N ASP A 395 -42.32 12.73 -3.05
CA ASP A 395 -41.63 12.05 -4.14
C ASP A 395 -40.35 11.35 -3.65
N VAL A 396 -39.58 12.03 -2.81
CA VAL A 396 -38.34 11.49 -2.20
C VAL A 396 -38.67 10.35 -1.24
N ALA A 397 -39.72 10.49 -0.44
CA ALA A 397 -40.20 9.46 0.46
C ALA A 397 -40.63 8.19 -0.31
N GLY A 398 -41.27 8.35 -1.48
CA GLY A 398 -41.64 7.25 -2.36
C GLY A 398 -40.44 6.52 -2.96
N ASP A 399 -39.51 7.26 -3.57
CA ASP A 399 -38.33 6.69 -4.22
C ASP A 399 -37.38 5.98 -3.25
N TYR A 400 -37.28 6.49 -2.01
CA TYR A 400 -36.23 6.12 -1.06
C TYR A 400 -36.76 5.55 0.26
N ALA A 401 -37.97 4.97 0.25
CA ALA A 401 -38.60 4.36 1.42
C ALA A 401 -37.76 3.26 2.10
N SER A 402 -36.81 2.67 1.36
CA SER A 402 -35.90 1.63 1.87
C SER A 402 -35.03 2.15 3.02
N PHE A 403 -34.52 3.38 2.95
CA PHE A 403 -33.62 3.97 3.95
C PHE A 403 -34.15 5.23 4.63
N ILE A 404 -35.34 5.73 4.27
CA ILE A 404 -36.01 6.83 4.97
C ILE A 404 -37.11 6.29 5.89
N ASP A 405 -37.04 6.63 7.17
CA ASP A 405 -38.15 6.47 8.13
C ASP A 405 -39.06 7.71 8.06
N VAL A 406 -40.19 7.56 7.38
CA VAL A 406 -41.12 8.66 7.09
C VAL A 406 -42.00 8.95 8.29
N ARG A 407 -42.05 10.21 8.69
CA ARG A 407 -42.80 10.70 9.84
C ARG A 407 -44.14 11.30 9.38
N PRO A 408 -45.25 11.04 10.10
CA PRO A 408 -46.57 11.56 9.75
C PRO A 408 -46.61 13.08 9.56
N GLU A 409 -45.72 13.81 10.23
CA GLU A 409 -45.67 15.26 10.24
C GLU A 409 -45.16 15.89 8.93
N GLY A 410 -44.57 15.14 7.99
CA GLY A 410 -44.01 15.76 6.76
C GLY A 410 -42.54 15.58 6.50
N PHE A 411 -41.82 14.77 7.27
CA PHE A 411 -40.36 14.71 7.16
C PHE A 411 -39.88 13.26 7.29
N GLY A 412 -38.60 13.03 7.00
CA GLY A 412 -37.99 11.70 7.07
C GLY A 412 -36.72 11.72 7.91
N ILE A 413 -36.43 10.61 8.57
CA ILE A 413 -35.16 10.38 9.26
C ILE A 413 -34.42 9.28 8.52
N ASP A 414 -33.13 9.46 8.25
CA ASP A 414 -32.32 8.40 7.66
C ASP A 414 -32.14 7.25 8.65
N LYS A 415 -32.44 6.01 8.21
CA LYS A 415 -32.38 4.82 9.05
C LYS A 415 -30.96 4.44 9.46
N ASN A 416 -29.97 4.79 8.62
CA ASN A 416 -28.56 4.50 8.88
C ASN A 416 -27.88 5.64 9.65
N PHE A 417 -28.34 6.89 9.42
CA PHE A 417 -27.77 8.08 10.03
C PHE A 417 -28.86 8.97 10.65
N PRO A 418 -29.29 8.71 11.91
CA PRO A 418 -30.41 9.43 12.54
C PRO A 418 -30.29 10.96 12.59
N GLN A 419 -29.08 11.50 12.45
CA GLN A 419 -28.78 12.93 12.35
C GLN A 419 -29.08 13.54 10.97
N VAL A 420 -29.36 12.72 9.95
CA VAL A 420 -29.74 13.16 8.60
C VAL A 420 -31.27 13.18 8.51
N ILE A 421 -31.81 14.38 8.29
CA ILE A 421 -33.25 14.65 8.29
C ILE A 421 -33.67 15.18 6.93
N TYR A 422 -34.60 14.49 6.28
CA TYR A 422 -35.19 14.90 5.02
C TYR A 422 -36.39 15.81 5.30
N ILE A 423 -36.34 17.06 4.85
CA ILE A 423 -37.33 18.10 5.13
C ILE A 423 -38.13 18.48 3.88
N PRO A 424 -39.35 19.02 4.02
CA PRO A 424 -40.16 19.51 2.91
C PRO A 424 -39.50 20.57 2.04
N GLU A 425 -40.00 20.67 0.81
CA GLU A 425 -39.57 21.62 -0.20
C GLU A 425 -39.75 23.10 0.18
N ASP A 426 -40.66 23.40 1.11
CA ASP A 426 -41.07 24.73 1.59
C ASP A 426 -40.63 24.99 3.04
N ALA A 427 -39.73 24.15 3.57
CA ALA A 427 -39.27 24.26 4.95
C ALA A 427 -38.52 25.57 5.21
N ARG A 428 -38.89 26.25 6.30
CA ARG A 428 -38.23 27.45 6.82
C ARG A 428 -37.37 27.10 8.03
N ALA A 429 -36.07 27.30 7.93
CA ALA A 429 -35.14 27.23 9.07
C ALA A 429 -34.94 28.62 9.68
N CYS A 430 -34.93 28.68 11.01
CA CYS A 430 -34.70 29.90 11.77
C CYS A 430 -33.76 29.60 12.95
N VAL A 431 -32.62 30.29 12.99
CA VAL A 431 -31.57 30.09 14.00
C VAL A 431 -31.97 30.65 15.36
N SER A 432 -32.61 31.84 15.39
CA SER A 432 -33.05 32.48 16.63
C SER A 432 -34.15 31.68 17.34
N GLU A 433 -35.08 31.09 16.57
CA GLU A 433 -36.11 30.18 17.10
C GLU A 433 -35.60 28.75 17.37
N GLN A 434 -34.42 28.40 16.84
CA GLN A 434 -33.85 27.04 16.81
C GLN A 434 -34.83 26.01 16.26
N LYS A 435 -35.50 26.33 15.15
CA LYS A 435 -36.55 25.48 14.56
C LYS A 435 -36.49 25.45 13.04
N ILE A 436 -36.97 24.33 12.49
CA ILE A 436 -37.37 24.21 11.09
C ILE A 436 -38.89 23.98 11.07
N SER A 437 -39.62 24.73 10.25
CA SER A 437 -41.08 24.63 10.17
C SER A 437 -41.61 24.67 8.75
N TRP A 438 -42.75 24.03 8.51
CA TRP A 438 -43.40 23.93 7.20
C TRP A 438 -44.92 23.81 7.37
N GLN A 439 -45.66 23.86 6.26
CA GLN A 439 -47.11 23.63 6.23
C GLN A 439 -47.41 22.28 5.58
N ARG A 440 -48.24 21.46 6.24
CA ARG A 440 -48.76 20.21 5.64
C ARG A 440 -50.23 20.07 5.98
N ALA A 441 -51.07 19.82 4.97
CA ALA A 441 -52.52 19.66 5.11
C ALA A 441 -53.19 20.79 5.93
N GLY A 442 -52.77 22.04 5.73
CA GLY A 442 -53.30 23.21 6.43
C GLY A 442 -52.87 23.34 7.91
N LYS A 443 -51.96 22.50 8.39
CA LYS A 443 -51.37 22.56 9.74
C LYS A 443 -49.90 22.92 9.66
N ARG A 444 -49.46 23.76 10.59
CA ARG A 444 -48.04 24.09 10.78
C ARG A 444 -47.36 22.98 11.57
N HIS A 445 -46.27 22.44 11.03
CA HIS A 445 -45.41 21.46 11.69
C HIS A 445 -44.02 22.06 11.94
N GLN A 446 -43.30 21.53 12.92
CA GLN A 446 -41.95 21.98 13.23
C GLN A 446 -41.09 20.89 13.88
N ILE A 447 -39.78 21.00 13.71
CA ILE A 447 -38.75 20.22 14.42
C ILE A 447 -37.66 21.16 14.95
N PRO A 448 -36.90 20.75 15.98
CA PRO A 448 -35.74 21.52 16.46
C PRO A 448 -34.64 21.60 15.39
N LEU A 449 -34.03 22.78 15.23
CA LEU A 449 -32.81 22.99 14.45
C LEU A 449 -31.59 22.77 15.35
N LYS A 450 -30.87 21.68 15.12
CA LYS A 450 -29.70 21.25 15.91
C LYS A 450 -28.37 21.35 15.14
N PRO A 451 -27.25 21.74 15.79
CA PRO A 451 -25.93 21.86 15.13
C PRO A 451 -25.31 20.56 14.60
N ASP A 452 -25.60 19.42 15.22
CA ASP A 452 -25.08 18.09 14.89
C ASP A 452 -25.89 17.38 13.79
N HIS A 453 -26.97 18.01 13.30
CA HIS A 453 -27.87 17.45 12.30
C HIS A 453 -27.63 18.04 10.91
N VAL A 454 -27.98 17.26 9.88
CA VAL A 454 -27.96 17.67 8.48
C VAL A 454 -29.38 17.60 7.94
N TYR A 455 -29.89 18.72 7.46
CA TYR A 455 -31.22 18.79 6.88
C TYR A 455 -31.13 18.83 5.36
N ILE A 456 -31.86 17.97 4.68
CA ILE A 456 -31.78 17.80 3.23
C ILE A 456 -33.16 18.06 2.63
N THR A 457 -33.25 19.01 1.71
CA THR A 457 -34.48 19.28 0.98
C THR A 457 -34.65 18.32 -0.21
N PRO A 458 -35.83 18.26 -0.86
CA PRO A 458 -36.07 17.32 -1.96
C PRO A 458 -35.20 17.53 -3.22
N SER A 459 -34.55 18.69 -3.34
CA SER A 459 -33.56 18.96 -4.39
C SER A 459 -32.16 18.41 -4.08
N GLY A 460 -31.97 17.83 -2.89
CA GLY A 460 -30.67 17.41 -2.39
C GLY A 460 -29.86 18.54 -1.75
N TYR A 461 -30.42 19.75 -1.62
CA TYR A 461 -29.76 20.88 -0.98
C TYR A 461 -29.58 20.61 0.53
N LYS A 462 -28.36 20.76 1.03
CA LYS A 462 -27.99 20.44 2.41
C LYS A 462 -27.90 21.70 3.26
N MET A 463 -28.53 21.67 4.42
CA MET A 463 -28.50 22.73 5.42
C MET A 463 -27.89 22.19 6.72
N LYS A 464 -27.01 22.98 7.34
CA LYS A 464 -26.41 22.68 8.64
C LYS A 464 -26.30 23.96 9.44
N MET A 465 -26.57 23.87 10.74
CA MET A 465 -26.28 24.96 11.66
C MET A 465 -24.82 24.83 12.12
N LYS A 466 -23.99 25.83 11.81
CA LYS A 466 -22.59 25.87 12.21
C LYS A 466 -22.27 27.19 12.88
N LYS A 467 -21.46 27.13 13.94
CA LYS A 467 -20.84 28.32 14.51
C LYS A 467 -19.88 28.92 13.48
N HIS A 468 -19.95 30.24 13.31
CA HIS A 468 -19.01 30.95 12.44
C HIS A 468 -17.58 30.78 12.97
N PRO A 469 -16.57 30.44 12.14
CA PRO A 469 -15.20 30.16 12.61
C PRO A 469 -14.56 31.31 13.39
N ALA A 470 -14.94 32.56 13.07
CA ALA A 470 -14.48 33.76 13.75
C ALA A 470 -15.40 34.26 14.89
N ALA A 471 -16.47 33.54 15.23
CA ALA A 471 -17.35 33.96 16.33
C ALA A 471 -16.70 33.65 17.70
N PRO A 472 -16.73 34.58 18.67
CA PRO A 472 -15.99 34.48 19.93
C PRO A 472 -16.50 33.38 20.88
N SER A 473 -17.70 32.81 20.66
CA SER A 473 -18.28 31.72 21.46
C SER A 473 -19.34 30.95 20.67
#